data_AF-A0A8J6LFH7-F1
#
_entry.id   AF-A0A8J6LFH7-F1
#
_cell.length_a   1.000
_cell.length_b   1.000
_cell.length_c   1.000
_cell.angle_alpha   90.00
_cell.angle_beta   90.00
_cell.angle_gamma   90.00
#
_symmetry.space_group_name_H-M   'P 1'
#
loop_
_entity.id
_entity.type
_entity.pdbx_description
1 polymer ?
#
loop_
_entity_poly.entity_id
_entity_poly.type
_entity_poly.pdbx_seq_one_letter_code
_entity_poly.pdbx_strand_id
1 'polypeptide(L)'
;MDKEMKTTMIREMREEIKTLRKELAAVREENGELRKELATVREERRGRDEKEQLEKADWMKRMEMIEEKMEQREKKERKNNVIITGIGAISGNIEKGVEEWLEREIGVKVNVKEAFKVNKDKMMLAKIESWEQKKNIMLSKSKLKEKKGERMYIDDDLTREERETQKKLRELAREERDRGKRVKIGYRKIQINGDWFRWDKRQEKLKKIC
;
A
#
# COMPACT_ATOMS: atom_id res chain seq x y z
N MET A 1 -29.55 36.25 76.25
CA MET A 1 -28.76 34.99 76.22
C MET A 1 -27.85 34.97 77.43
N ASP A 2 -28.07 33.98 78.29
CA ASP A 2 -27.36 33.80 79.55
C ASP A 2 -25.86 33.53 79.33
N LYS A 3 -25.00 34.02 80.25
CA LYS A 3 -23.54 33.87 80.15
C LYS A 3 -23.11 32.41 80.17
N GLU A 4 -23.83 31.57 80.91
CA GLU A 4 -23.60 30.13 80.95
C GLU A 4 -23.88 29.46 79.60
N MET A 5 -24.98 29.81 78.95
CA MET A 5 -25.35 29.25 77.64
C MET A 5 -24.30 29.55 76.57
N LYS A 6 -23.75 30.77 76.55
CA LYS A 6 -22.64 31.15 75.66
C LYS A 6 -21.36 30.35 75.96
N THR A 7 -21.09 30.07 77.24
CA THR A 7 -19.89 29.35 77.67
C THR A 7 -19.94 27.88 77.26
N THR A 8 -21.11 27.24 77.41
CA THR A 8 -21.36 25.86 76.96
C THR A 8 -21.22 25.75 75.44
N MET A 9 -21.82 26.68 74.69
CA MET A 9 -21.74 26.71 73.23
C MET A 9 -20.30 26.90 72.72
N ILE A 10 -19.50 27.77 73.36
CA ILE A 10 -18.07 27.94 73.02
C ILE A 10 -17.28 26.65 73.27
N ARG A 11 -17.61 25.89 74.32
CA ARG A 11 -16.95 24.61 74.63
C ARG A 11 -17.28 23.54 73.58
N GLU A 12 -18.54 23.43 73.18
CA GLU A 12 -18.99 22.50 72.12
C GLU A 12 -18.33 22.83 70.79
N MET A 13 -18.33 24.11 70.37
CA MET A 13 -17.64 24.56 69.16
C MET A 13 -16.14 24.26 69.19
N ARG A 14 -15.48 24.32 70.35
CA ARG A 14 -14.05 23.97 70.48
C ARG A 14 -13.80 22.48 70.28
N GLU A 15 -14.65 21.62 70.81
CA GLU A 15 -14.54 20.17 70.60
C GLU A 15 -14.86 19.81 69.13
N GLU A 16 -15.85 20.45 68.50
CA GLU A 16 -16.12 20.30 67.07
C GLU A 16 -14.95 20.76 66.19
N ILE A 17 -14.33 21.91 66.49
CA ILE A 17 -13.13 22.36 65.77
C ILE A 17 -11.99 21.34 65.91
N LYS A 18 -11.87 20.71 67.07
CA LYS A 18 -10.84 19.71 67.35
C LYS A 18 -11.10 18.40 66.61
N THR A 19 -12.34 17.94 66.50
CA THR A 19 -12.70 16.77 65.68
C THR A 19 -12.49 17.07 64.20
N LEU A 20 -12.98 18.22 63.70
CA LEU A 20 -12.80 18.64 62.31
C LEU A 20 -11.30 18.75 61.92
N ARG A 21 -10.44 19.22 62.83
CA ARG A 21 -8.99 19.25 62.57
C ARG A 21 -8.36 17.86 62.43
N LYS A 22 -8.83 16.88 63.21
CA LYS A 22 -8.37 15.49 63.10
C LYS A 22 -8.84 14.86 61.79
N GLU A 23 -10.10 15.06 61.43
CA GLU A 23 -10.66 14.59 60.15
C GLU A 23 -9.94 15.24 58.96
N LEU A 24 -9.67 16.55 59.02
CA LEU A 24 -8.91 17.24 57.97
C LEU A 24 -7.48 16.71 57.83
N ALA A 25 -6.83 16.32 58.94
CA ALA A 25 -5.51 15.71 58.90
C ALA A 25 -5.56 14.32 58.23
N ALA A 26 -6.54 13.48 58.59
CA ALA A 26 -6.74 12.16 57.98
C ALA A 26 -7.04 12.27 56.48
N VAL A 27 -7.94 13.19 56.08
CA VAL A 27 -8.25 13.43 54.66
C VAL A 27 -7.04 13.92 53.88
N ARG A 28 -6.14 14.70 54.49
CA ARG A 28 -4.90 15.15 53.83
C ARG A 28 -3.92 14.01 53.63
N GLU A 29 -3.83 13.09 54.58
CA GLU A 29 -3.00 11.90 54.50
C GLU A 29 -3.48 10.98 53.38
N GLU A 30 -4.78 10.64 53.38
CA GLU A 30 -5.42 9.84 52.33
C GLU A 30 -5.27 10.47 50.94
N ASN A 31 -5.47 11.80 50.81
CA ASN A 31 -5.22 12.50 49.55
C ASN A 31 -3.74 12.44 49.11
N GLY A 32 -2.80 12.39 50.06
CA GLY A 32 -1.38 12.22 49.79
C GLY A 32 -1.07 10.84 49.22
N GLU A 33 -1.70 9.80 49.76
CA GLU A 33 -1.58 8.41 49.29
C GLU A 33 -2.20 8.23 47.90
N LEU A 34 -3.43 8.71 47.71
CA LEU A 34 -4.12 8.67 46.41
C LEU A 34 -3.32 9.37 45.30
N ARG A 35 -2.63 10.47 45.61
CA ARG A 35 -1.74 11.15 44.64
C ARG A 35 -0.54 10.30 44.23
N LYS A 36 0.03 9.53 45.17
CA LYS A 36 1.13 8.61 44.87
C LYS A 36 0.65 7.45 44.01
N GLU A 37 -0.48 6.84 44.35
CA GLU A 37 -1.09 5.77 43.54
C GLU A 37 -1.47 6.26 42.13
N LEU A 38 -2.01 7.47 42.01
CA LEU A 38 -2.31 8.04 40.70
C LEU A 38 -1.05 8.27 39.86
N ALA A 39 0.07 8.63 40.50
CA ALA A 39 1.35 8.80 39.82
C ALA A 39 1.89 7.46 39.30
N THR A 40 1.85 6.39 40.10
CA THR A 40 2.30 5.05 39.68
C THR A 40 1.44 4.50 38.56
N VAL A 41 0.11 4.60 38.66
CA VAL A 41 -0.82 4.16 37.60
C VAL A 41 -0.56 4.90 36.28
N ARG A 42 -0.26 6.21 36.34
CA ARG A 42 0.08 7.00 35.14
C ARG A 42 1.38 6.54 34.50
N GLU A 43 2.40 6.25 35.30
CA GLU A 43 3.70 5.77 34.82
C GLU A 43 3.57 4.37 34.20
N GLU A 44 2.88 3.45 34.85
CA GLU A 44 2.61 2.10 34.31
C GLU A 44 1.84 2.16 32.99
N ARG A 45 0.81 3.01 32.93
CA ARG A 45 0.04 3.22 31.70
C ARG A 45 0.91 3.75 30.58
N ARG A 46 1.78 4.74 30.88
CA ARG A 46 2.72 5.27 29.91
C ARG A 46 3.69 4.21 29.40
N GLY A 47 4.25 3.38 30.30
CA GLY A 47 5.13 2.27 29.91
C GLY A 47 4.42 1.23 29.03
N ARG A 48 3.15 0.94 29.31
CA ARG A 48 2.32 0.08 28.46
C ARG A 48 2.07 0.69 27.08
N ASP A 49 1.71 1.97 27.03
CA ASP A 49 1.46 2.68 25.77
C ASP A 49 2.72 2.74 24.90
N GLU A 50 3.88 3.01 25.50
CA GLU A 50 5.18 3.01 24.82
C GLU A 50 5.53 1.63 24.27
N LYS A 51 5.30 0.56 25.05
CA LYS A 51 5.51 -0.82 24.61
C LYS A 51 4.57 -1.20 23.46
N GLU A 52 3.29 -0.88 23.56
CA GLU A 52 2.32 -1.11 22.49
C GLU A 52 2.69 -0.37 21.21
N GLN A 53 3.18 0.87 21.32
CA GLN A 53 3.62 1.64 20.15
C GLN A 53 4.84 1.02 19.48
N LEU A 54 5.82 0.54 20.26
CA LEU A 54 6.99 -0.17 19.77
C LEU A 54 6.61 -1.49 19.07
N GLU A 55 5.72 -2.27 19.68
CA GLU A 55 5.22 -3.52 19.10
C GLU A 55 4.43 -3.26 17.82
N LYS A 56 3.55 -2.26 17.79
CA LYS A 56 2.83 -1.84 16.58
C LYS A 56 3.78 -1.42 15.47
N ALA A 57 4.83 -0.66 15.80
CA ALA A 57 5.83 -0.23 14.83
C ALA A 57 6.64 -1.41 14.27
N ASP A 58 7.00 -2.40 15.09
CA ASP A 58 7.68 -3.62 14.65
C ASP A 58 6.78 -4.48 13.75
N TRP A 59 5.52 -4.67 14.14
CA TRP A 59 4.52 -5.36 13.33
C TRP A 59 4.31 -4.70 11.96
N MET A 60 4.22 -3.36 11.92
CA MET A 60 4.10 -2.61 10.67
C MET A 60 5.30 -2.86 9.74
N LYS A 61 6.53 -2.86 10.28
CA LYS A 61 7.74 -3.16 9.50
C LYS A 61 7.74 -4.61 8.98
N ARG A 62 7.33 -5.57 9.80
CA ARG A 62 7.22 -6.98 9.39
C ARG A 62 6.19 -7.16 8.28
N MET A 63 5.04 -6.49 8.39
CA MET A 63 4.00 -6.53 7.39
C MET A 63 4.50 -5.97 6.05
N GLU A 64 5.18 -4.82 6.08
CA GLU A 64 5.78 -4.24 4.87
C GLU A 64 6.81 -5.18 4.22
N MET A 65 7.68 -5.82 5.02
CA MET A 65 8.62 -6.82 4.49
C MET A 65 7.91 -8.03 3.86
N ILE A 66 6.79 -8.48 4.42
CA ILE A 66 6.01 -9.59 3.88
C ILE A 66 5.36 -9.18 2.56
N GLU A 67 4.73 -8.00 2.51
CA GLU A 67 4.13 -7.45 1.29
C GLU A 67 5.16 -7.32 0.17
N GLU A 68 6.34 -6.77 0.47
CA GLU A 68 7.43 -6.66 -0.50
C GLU A 68 7.88 -8.04 -1.00
N LYS A 69 8.06 -9.02 -0.11
CA LYS A 69 8.45 -10.38 -0.49
C LYS A 69 7.39 -11.05 -1.37
N MET A 70 6.11 -10.90 -1.03
CA MET A 70 4.99 -11.42 -1.81
C MET A 70 4.94 -10.81 -3.21
N GLU A 71 5.08 -9.50 -3.30
CA GLU A 71 5.14 -8.78 -4.57
C GLU A 71 6.35 -9.21 -5.43
N GLN A 72 7.53 -9.39 -4.82
CA GLN A 72 8.71 -9.88 -5.55
C GLN A 72 8.53 -11.31 -6.06
N ARG A 73 7.84 -12.16 -5.29
CA ARG A 73 7.51 -13.51 -5.71
C ARG A 73 6.53 -13.49 -6.89
N GLU A 74 5.45 -12.73 -6.78
CA GLU A 74 4.46 -12.59 -7.86
C GLU A 74 5.11 -12.05 -9.14
N LYS A 75 6.00 -11.06 -9.03
CA LYS A 75 6.80 -10.55 -10.16
C LYS A 75 7.63 -11.62 -10.84
N LYS A 76 8.29 -12.50 -10.07
CA LYS A 76 9.10 -13.59 -10.63
C LYS A 76 8.22 -14.59 -11.37
N GLU A 77 7.08 -14.94 -10.80
CA GLU A 77 6.12 -15.87 -11.39
C GLU A 77 5.49 -15.31 -12.68
N ARG A 78 5.23 -13.99 -12.72
CA ARG A 78 4.69 -13.30 -13.92
C ARG A 78 5.76 -12.82 -14.90
N LYS A 79 7.04 -12.94 -14.57
CA LYS A 79 8.14 -12.34 -15.34
C LYS A 79 8.10 -12.72 -16.81
N ASN A 80 7.81 -13.98 -17.11
CA ASN A 80 7.78 -14.51 -18.48
C ASN A 80 6.37 -14.56 -19.08
N ASN A 81 5.39 -13.95 -18.42
CA ASN A 81 4.01 -13.94 -18.90
C ASN A 81 3.76 -12.74 -19.81
N VAL A 82 2.91 -12.94 -20.81
CA VAL A 82 2.40 -11.89 -21.70
C VAL A 82 0.88 -11.97 -21.77
N ILE A 83 0.23 -10.82 -21.84
CA ILE A 83 -1.20 -10.70 -22.07
C ILE A 83 -1.40 -10.29 -23.53
N ILE A 84 -2.16 -11.09 -24.27
CA ILE A 84 -2.50 -10.84 -25.66
C ILE A 84 -4.00 -10.53 -25.73
N THR A 85 -4.33 -9.36 -26.27
CA THR A 85 -5.70 -8.91 -26.47
C THR A 85 -6.00 -8.79 -27.96
N GLY A 86 -7.18 -9.23 -28.39
CA GLY A 86 -7.63 -9.17 -29.79
C GLY A 86 -7.23 -10.37 -30.65
N ILE A 87 -6.83 -11.49 -30.06
CA ILE A 87 -6.40 -12.70 -30.79
C ILE A 87 -7.58 -13.54 -31.35
N GLY A 88 -8.82 -13.21 -30.96
CA GLY A 88 -10.01 -13.97 -31.33
C GLY A 88 -10.09 -15.34 -30.64
N ALA A 89 -11.12 -16.11 -30.98
CA ALA A 89 -11.30 -17.46 -30.44
C ALA A 89 -10.34 -18.44 -31.12
N ILE A 90 -9.34 -18.92 -30.38
CA ILE A 90 -8.55 -20.09 -30.80
C ILE A 90 -9.35 -21.35 -30.45
N SER A 91 -9.62 -22.16 -31.47
CA SER A 91 -10.21 -23.50 -31.36
C SER A 91 -9.11 -24.56 -31.32
N GLY A 92 -9.18 -25.49 -30.36
CA GLY A 92 -8.17 -26.54 -30.20
C GLY A 92 -7.09 -26.20 -29.17
N ASN A 93 -5.83 -26.53 -29.49
CA ASN A 93 -4.68 -26.30 -28.61
C ASN A 93 -4.33 -24.80 -28.58
N ILE A 94 -4.54 -24.16 -27.43
CA ILE A 94 -4.41 -22.71 -27.26
C ILE A 94 -2.93 -22.30 -27.35
N GLU A 95 -2.03 -23.10 -26.78
CA GLU A 95 -0.59 -22.87 -26.77
C GLU A 95 -0.05 -22.77 -28.20
N LYS A 96 -0.30 -23.78 -29.04
CA LYS A 96 0.11 -23.79 -30.45
C LYS A 96 -0.52 -22.64 -31.23
N GLY A 97 -1.80 -22.36 -30.99
CA GLY A 97 -2.46 -21.23 -31.65
C GLY A 97 -1.83 -19.89 -31.30
N VAL A 98 -1.36 -19.71 -30.06
CA VAL A 98 -0.63 -18.50 -29.65
C VAL A 98 0.76 -18.45 -30.30
N GLU A 99 1.47 -19.57 -30.36
CA GLU A 99 2.77 -19.65 -31.04
C GLU A 99 2.67 -19.27 -32.53
N GLU A 100 1.73 -19.90 -33.25
CA GLU A 100 1.46 -19.63 -34.66
C GLU A 100 1.03 -18.18 -34.89
N TRP A 101 0.21 -17.62 -34.00
CA TRP A 101 -0.20 -16.23 -34.08
C TRP A 101 0.97 -15.27 -33.87
N LEU A 102 1.87 -15.53 -32.91
CA LEU A 102 3.05 -14.68 -32.69
C LEU A 102 4.02 -14.76 -33.87
N GLU A 103 4.22 -15.95 -34.45
CA GLU A 103 5.05 -16.10 -35.64
C GLU A 103 4.43 -15.37 -36.84
N ARG A 104 3.13 -15.50 -37.08
CA ARG A 104 2.44 -14.85 -38.20
C ARG A 104 2.33 -13.32 -38.06
N GLU A 105 2.00 -12.83 -36.86
CA GLU A 105 1.68 -11.41 -36.68
C GLU A 105 2.92 -10.56 -36.43
N ILE A 106 3.89 -11.06 -35.66
CA ILE A 106 5.09 -10.29 -35.29
C ILE A 106 6.40 -10.90 -35.80
N GLY A 107 6.36 -12.12 -36.38
CA GLY A 107 7.55 -12.79 -36.91
C GLY A 107 8.46 -13.37 -35.82
N VAL A 108 7.91 -13.69 -34.65
CA VAL A 108 8.70 -14.17 -33.51
C VAL A 108 8.29 -15.59 -33.16
N LYS A 109 9.22 -16.53 -33.37
CA LYS A 109 9.05 -17.92 -32.94
C LYS A 109 9.33 -18.03 -31.44
N VAL A 110 8.37 -18.55 -30.70
CA VAL A 110 8.46 -18.72 -29.24
C VAL A 110 7.92 -20.08 -28.83
N ASN A 111 8.29 -20.49 -27.62
CA ASN A 111 7.73 -21.68 -26.98
C ASN A 111 6.82 -21.22 -25.83
N VAL A 112 5.56 -21.60 -25.88
CA VAL A 112 4.55 -21.29 -24.86
C VAL A 112 4.39 -22.49 -23.94
N LYS A 113 4.65 -22.30 -22.64
CA LYS A 113 4.46 -23.34 -21.62
C LYS A 113 2.99 -23.64 -21.41
N GLU A 114 2.21 -22.58 -21.22
CA GLU A 114 0.80 -22.65 -20.87
C GLU A 114 0.10 -21.40 -21.40
N ALA A 115 -1.12 -21.55 -21.90
CA ALA A 115 -1.95 -20.44 -22.33
C ALA A 115 -3.38 -20.56 -21.77
N PHE A 116 -3.88 -19.46 -21.20
CA PHE A 116 -5.20 -19.40 -20.57
C PHE A 116 -6.06 -18.31 -21.19
N LYS A 117 -7.34 -18.61 -21.45
CA LYS A 117 -8.34 -17.60 -21.79
C LYS A 117 -8.73 -16.83 -20.54
N VAL A 118 -8.51 -15.52 -20.53
CA VAL A 118 -8.80 -14.65 -19.38
C VAL A 118 -10.21 -14.06 -19.46
N ASN A 119 -10.69 -13.73 -20.67
CA ASN A 119 -12.03 -13.17 -20.88
C ASN A 119 -12.59 -13.53 -22.27
N LYS A 120 -13.92 -13.65 -22.38
CA LYS A 120 -14.78 -14.03 -23.54
C LYS A 120 -14.12 -13.76 -24.90
N ASP A 121 -13.24 -14.67 -25.30
CA ASP A 121 -12.56 -14.82 -26.59
C ASP A 121 -11.71 -13.64 -27.09
N LYS A 122 -11.36 -12.68 -26.21
CA LYS A 122 -10.57 -11.51 -26.60
C LYS A 122 -9.27 -11.36 -25.86
N MET A 123 -9.08 -11.98 -24.70
CA MET A 123 -7.87 -11.82 -23.90
C MET A 123 -7.31 -13.19 -23.49
N MET A 124 -6.02 -13.39 -23.77
CA MET A 124 -5.28 -14.59 -23.43
C MET A 124 -4.03 -14.24 -22.62
N LEU A 125 -3.73 -15.06 -21.63
CA LEU A 125 -2.49 -15.03 -20.87
C LEU A 125 -1.61 -16.17 -21.35
N ALA A 126 -0.40 -15.88 -21.81
CA ALA A 126 0.55 -16.89 -22.23
C ALA A 126 1.81 -16.84 -21.36
N LYS A 127 2.20 -18.00 -20.81
CA LYS A 127 3.46 -18.19 -20.08
C LYS A 127 4.54 -18.60 -21.08
N ILE A 128 5.55 -17.75 -21.28
CA ILE A 128 6.65 -18.02 -22.21
C ILE A 128 7.75 -18.81 -21.48
N GLU A 129 8.43 -19.69 -22.20
CA GLU A 129 9.52 -20.51 -21.66
C GLU A 129 10.66 -19.63 -21.10
N SER A 130 11.12 -18.67 -21.91
CA SER A 130 12.29 -17.84 -21.61
C SER A 130 11.99 -16.34 -21.59
N TRP A 131 12.70 -15.63 -20.72
CA TRP A 131 12.71 -14.16 -20.67
C TRP A 131 13.16 -13.55 -22.00
N GLU A 132 14.11 -14.18 -22.70
CA GLU A 132 14.64 -13.67 -23.97
C GLU A 132 13.58 -13.72 -25.08
N GLN A 133 12.80 -14.80 -25.14
CA GLN A 133 11.66 -14.91 -26.04
C GLN A 133 10.61 -13.84 -25.72
N LYS A 134 10.27 -13.65 -24.45
CA LYS A 134 9.37 -12.55 -24.04
C LYS A 134 9.91 -11.18 -24.45
N LYS A 135 11.22 -10.93 -24.28
CA LYS A 135 11.86 -9.67 -24.70
C LYS A 135 11.70 -9.45 -26.20
N ASN A 136 11.89 -10.49 -27.02
CA ASN A 136 11.73 -10.44 -28.47
C ASN A 136 10.27 -10.15 -28.89
N ILE A 137 9.30 -10.75 -28.21
CA ILE A 137 7.87 -10.41 -28.37
C ILE A 137 7.65 -8.93 -28.07
N MET A 138 8.14 -8.45 -26.93
CA MET A 138 7.90 -7.09 -26.46
C MET A 138 8.56 -6.01 -27.33
N LEU A 139 9.70 -6.31 -27.95
CA LEU A 139 10.35 -5.43 -28.94
C LEU A 139 9.58 -5.41 -30.27
N SER A 140 9.06 -6.56 -30.69
CA SER A 140 8.38 -6.73 -31.98
C SER A 140 6.91 -6.31 -31.97
N LYS A 141 6.31 -6.09 -30.80
CA LYS A 141 4.89 -5.72 -30.66
C LYS A 141 4.49 -4.41 -31.34
N SER A 142 5.45 -3.54 -31.67
CA SER A 142 5.18 -2.33 -32.45
C SER A 142 4.60 -2.64 -33.84
N LYS A 143 4.98 -3.77 -34.44
CA LYS A 143 4.47 -4.23 -35.76
C LYS A 143 2.96 -4.42 -35.77
N LEU A 144 2.36 -4.74 -34.62
CA LEU A 144 0.91 -4.87 -34.48
C LEU A 144 0.16 -3.55 -34.67
N LYS A 145 0.82 -2.40 -34.42
CA LYS A 145 0.19 -1.08 -34.58
C LYS A 145 -0.01 -0.70 -36.05
N GLU A 146 0.72 -1.35 -36.96
CA GLU A 146 0.72 -1.03 -38.39
C GLU A 146 -0.41 -1.75 -39.14
N LYS A 147 -0.92 -2.86 -38.59
CA LYS A 147 -2.01 -3.63 -39.20
C LYS A 147 -3.37 -3.01 -38.83
N LYS A 148 -3.98 -2.30 -39.77
CA LYS A 148 -5.33 -1.72 -39.65
C LYS A 148 -6.39 -2.83 -39.66
N GLY A 149 -7.21 -2.92 -38.62
CA GLY A 149 -8.44 -3.74 -38.60
C GLY A 149 -8.94 -4.02 -37.19
N GLU A 150 -8.14 -4.72 -36.40
CA GLU A 150 -8.47 -5.06 -35.02
C GLU A 150 -7.43 -4.48 -34.06
N ARG A 151 -7.91 -3.92 -32.94
CA ARG A 151 -7.05 -3.36 -31.90
C ARG A 151 -6.37 -4.49 -31.12
N MET A 152 -5.35 -5.09 -31.73
CA MET A 152 -4.54 -6.15 -31.12
C MET A 152 -3.44 -5.53 -30.27
N TYR A 153 -3.29 -6.01 -29.04
CA TYR A 153 -2.27 -5.51 -28.12
C TYR A 153 -1.57 -6.66 -27.40
N ILE A 154 -0.27 -6.50 -27.20
CA ILE A 154 0.52 -7.33 -26.31
C ILE A 154 1.02 -6.46 -25.17
N ASP A 155 0.73 -6.87 -23.94
CA ASP A 155 1.16 -6.18 -22.73
C ASP A 155 1.82 -7.17 -21.75
N ASP A 156 2.58 -6.62 -20.80
CA ASP A 156 3.12 -7.39 -19.68
C ASP A 156 1.98 -7.81 -18.74
N ASP A 157 2.07 -9.03 -18.20
CA ASP A 157 1.24 -9.47 -17.09
C ASP A 157 1.74 -8.84 -15.77
N LEU A 158 1.32 -7.61 -15.53
CA LEU A 158 1.72 -6.82 -14.38
C LEU A 158 1.01 -7.31 -13.10
N THR A 159 1.71 -7.26 -11.96
CA THR A 159 1.09 -7.45 -10.64
C THR A 159 -0.03 -6.43 -10.41
N ARG A 160 -0.88 -6.66 -9.40
CA ARG A 160 -1.91 -5.69 -9.04
C ARG A 160 -1.29 -4.32 -8.71
N GLU A 161 -0.23 -4.32 -7.91
CA GLU A 161 0.53 -3.13 -7.57
C GLU A 161 1.03 -2.38 -8.82
N GLU A 162 1.66 -3.12 -9.74
CA GLU A 162 2.24 -2.54 -10.94
C GLU A 162 1.14 -1.96 -11.83
N ARG A 163 -0.01 -2.64 -11.96
CA ARG A 163 -1.17 -2.15 -12.70
C ARG A 163 -1.72 -0.85 -12.11
N GLU A 164 -1.86 -0.77 -10.79
CA GLU A 164 -2.31 0.44 -10.10
C GLU A 164 -1.33 1.60 -10.31
N THR A 165 -0.02 1.33 -10.16
CA THR A 165 1.04 2.32 -10.41
C THR A 165 1.00 2.79 -11.87
N GLN A 166 0.90 1.87 -12.83
CA GLN A 166 0.85 2.19 -14.25
C GLN A 166 -0.42 2.97 -14.61
N LYS A 167 -1.56 2.68 -13.98
CA LYS A 167 -2.81 3.43 -14.15
C LYS A 167 -2.64 4.87 -13.68
N LYS A 168 -2.11 5.08 -12.47
CA LYS A 168 -1.80 6.43 -11.94
C LYS A 168 -0.84 7.19 -12.86
N LEU A 169 0.23 6.55 -13.32
CA LEU A 169 1.17 7.17 -14.27
C LEU A 169 0.52 7.54 -15.61
N ARG A 170 -0.43 6.74 -16.11
CA ARG A 170 -1.19 7.04 -17.34
C ARG A 170 -2.18 8.19 -17.16
N GLU A 171 -2.77 8.35 -15.98
CA GLU A 171 -3.63 9.48 -15.64
C GLU A 171 -2.81 10.76 -15.56
N LEU A 172 -1.72 10.77 -14.78
CA LEU A 172 -0.78 11.89 -14.70
C LEU A 172 -0.21 12.25 -16.07
N ALA A 173 0.14 11.27 -16.90
CA ALA A 173 0.64 11.54 -18.23
C ALA A 173 -0.39 12.19 -19.17
N ARG A 174 -1.69 11.95 -18.95
CA ARG A 174 -2.75 12.64 -19.71
C ARG A 174 -2.85 14.09 -19.24
N GLU A 175 -2.98 14.31 -17.94
CA GLU A 175 -3.05 15.66 -17.35
C GLU A 175 -1.86 16.53 -17.74
N GLU A 176 -0.64 15.99 -17.70
CA GLU A 176 0.57 16.73 -18.05
C GLU A 176 0.68 17.01 -19.55
N ARG A 177 0.14 16.14 -20.42
CA ARG A 177 0.04 16.39 -21.87
C ARG A 177 -1.01 17.45 -22.19
N ASP A 178 -2.14 17.44 -21.48
CA ASP A 178 -3.19 18.45 -21.62
C ASP A 178 -2.67 19.84 -21.20
N ARG A 179 -1.71 19.88 -20.27
CA ARG A 179 -0.92 21.06 -19.91
C ARG A 179 0.19 21.42 -20.92
N GLY A 180 0.26 20.75 -22.07
CA GLY A 180 1.23 21.01 -23.14
C GLY A 180 2.64 20.46 -22.91
N LYS A 181 2.87 19.64 -21.87
CA LYS A 181 4.20 19.09 -21.59
C LYS A 181 4.51 17.86 -22.44
N ARG A 182 5.79 17.63 -22.73
CA ARG A 182 6.26 16.42 -23.43
C ARG A 182 6.38 15.28 -22.42
N VAL A 183 5.54 14.25 -22.56
CA VAL A 183 5.47 13.14 -21.61
C VAL A 183 5.71 11.78 -22.25
N LYS A 184 6.68 11.03 -21.70
CA LYS A 184 6.90 9.59 -22.01
C LYS A 184 6.65 8.74 -20.77
N ILE A 185 6.09 7.55 -20.94
CA ILE A 185 5.90 6.60 -19.85
C ILE A 185 6.90 5.46 -20.05
N GLY A 186 7.68 5.16 -19.01
CA GLY A 186 8.50 3.96 -18.91
C GLY A 186 7.93 3.00 -17.86
N TYR A 187 8.62 1.88 -17.63
CA TYR A 187 8.23 0.94 -16.58
C TYR A 187 8.39 1.56 -15.19
N ARG A 188 7.27 1.73 -14.45
CA ARG A 188 7.18 2.38 -13.13
C ARG A 188 7.74 3.83 -13.06
N LYS A 189 7.95 4.48 -14.19
CA LYS A 189 8.50 5.85 -14.28
C LYS A 189 7.86 6.66 -15.39
N ILE A 190 7.87 7.98 -15.25
CA ILE A 190 7.33 8.94 -16.22
C ILE A 190 8.38 10.00 -16.51
N GLN A 191 8.56 10.35 -17.77
CA GLN A 191 9.41 11.46 -18.20
C GLN A 191 8.53 12.66 -18.49
N ILE A 192 8.80 13.81 -17.86
CA ILE A 192 8.08 15.06 -18.09
C ILE A 192 9.11 16.12 -18.48
N ASN A 193 8.99 16.67 -19.70
CA ASN A 193 9.92 17.68 -20.24
C ASN A 193 11.41 17.29 -20.18
N GLY A 194 11.71 15.99 -20.29
CA GLY A 194 13.08 15.47 -20.31
C GLY A 194 13.51 14.80 -19.00
N ASP A 195 12.93 15.19 -17.87
CA ASP A 195 13.27 14.66 -16.55
C ASP A 195 12.47 13.39 -16.21
N TRP A 196 13.14 12.38 -15.66
CA TRP A 196 12.48 11.15 -15.19
C TRP A 196 12.00 11.27 -13.76
N PHE A 197 10.82 10.73 -13.49
CA PHE A 197 10.19 10.68 -12.18
C PHE A 197 9.66 9.28 -11.90
N ARG A 198 9.72 8.85 -10.64
CA ARG A 198 9.12 7.62 -10.13
C ARG A 198 7.94 7.96 -9.23
N TRP A 199 6.89 7.15 -9.29
CA TRP A 199 5.80 7.24 -8.32
C TRP A 199 6.25 6.68 -6.97
N ASP A 200 6.26 7.52 -5.95
CA ASP A 200 6.42 7.10 -4.56
C ASP A 200 5.03 6.76 -3.99
N LYS A 201 4.81 5.48 -3.67
CA LYS A 201 3.55 5.05 -3.08
C LYS A 201 3.29 5.64 -1.69
N ARG A 202 4.32 5.76 -0.85
CA ARG A 202 4.16 6.18 0.55
C ARG A 202 3.75 7.64 0.62
N GLN A 203 4.26 8.46 -0.30
CA GLN A 203 3.97 9.89 -0.35
C GLN A 203 2.91 10.26 -1.40
N GLU A 204 2.45 9.31 -2.20
CA GLU A 204 1.57 9.50 -3.35
C GLU A 204 1.99 10.65 -4.27
N LYS A 205 3.30 10.76 -4.53
CA LYS A 205 3.91 11.86 -5.27
C LYS A 205 4.98 11.37 -6.22
N LEU A 206 5.23 12.15 -7.27
CA LEU A 206 6.36 11.93 -8.17
C LEU A 206 7.66 12.38 -7.50
N LYS A 207 8.65 11.48 -7.45
CA LYS A 207 10.02 11.79 -7.05
C LYS A 207 10.92 11.79 -8.28
N LYS A 208 11.70 12.85 -8.46
CA LYS A 208 12.67 12.95 -9.56
C LYS A 208 13.72 11.85 -9.40
N ILE A 209 14.00 11.15 -10.50
CA ILE A 209 15.10 10.21 -10.64
C ILE A 209 16.20 11.02 -11.33
N CYS A 210 17.28 11.31 -10.60
CA CYS A 210 18.44 12.02 -11.13
C CYS A 210 18.94 11.39 -12.44
#